data_AF-A0A6M3LWQ3-F1
#
_entry.id   AF-A0A6M3LWQ3-F1
#
_cell.length_a   1.000
_cell.length_b   1.000
_cell.length_c   1.000
_cell.angle_alpha   90.00
_cell.angle_beta   90.00
_cell.angle_gamma   90.00
#
_symmetry.space_group_name_H-M   'P 1'
#
loop_
_entity.id
_entity.type
_entity.pdbx_description
1 polymer ?
#
loop_
_entity_poly.entity_id
_entity_poly.type
_entity_poly.pdbx_seq_one_letter_code
_entity_poly.pdbx_strand_id
1 'polypeptide(L)' 'MNLWQRLVFRITGRLYIGHKTREGWKGSLPHYIIECPIHGRVVTYPQGYSRRLECPRCQEEERKNRSRAED' A
#
# COMPACT_ATOMS: atom_id res chain seq x y z
N MET A 1 18.28 -7.22 -4.69
CA MET A 1 17.82 -5.81 -4.77
C MET A 1 18.96 -4.97 -5.31
N ASN A 2 18.79 -4.39 -6.50
CA ASN A 2 19.83 -3.56 -7.11
C ASN A 2 20.02 -2.26 -6.32
N LEU A 3 21.24 -1.70 -6.35
CA LEU A 3 21.59 -0.42 -5.69
C LEU A 3 20.64 0.72 -6.09
N TRP A 4 20.18 0.74 -7.33
CA TRP A 4 19.23 1.73 -7.84
C TRP A 4 17.85 1.63 -7.18
N GLN A 5 17.36 0.41 -6.95
CA GLN A 5 16.10 0.19 -6.25
C GLN A 5 16.18 0.65 -4.79
N ARG A 6 17.34 0.48 -4.14
CA ARG A 6 17.59 1.00 -2.79
C ARG A 6 17.57 2.53 -2.75
N LEU A 7 18.18 3.19 -3.73
CA LEU A 7 18.23 4.65 -3.78
C LEU A 7 16.84 5.25 -4.03
N VAL A 8 16.11 4.75 -5.03
CA VAL A 8 14.74 5.19 -5.32
C VAL A 8 13.85 5.00 -4.09
N PHE A 9 13.93 3.85 -3.43
CA PHE A 9 13.14 3.58 -2.23
C PHE A 9 13.44 4.54 -1.09
N ARG A 10 14.71 4.97 -0.94
CA ARG A 10 15.13 5.94 0.08
C ARG A 10 14.62 7.36 -0.20
N ILE A 11 14.35 7.70 -1.47
CA ILE A 11 13.90 9.04 -1.89
C ILE A 11 12.37 9.10 -1.97
N THR A 12 11.73 8.10 -2.56
CA THR A 12 10.27 8.11 -2.81
C THR A 12 9.47 7.35 -1.75
N GLY A 13 10.10 6.47 -0.97
CA GLY A 13 9.43 5.57 -0.03
C GLY A 13 8.49 4.56 -0.71
N ARG A 14 8.57 4.39 -2.04
CA ARG A 14 7.63 3.58 -2.83
C ARG A 14 8.35 2.89 -3.99
N LEU A 15 8.09 1.60 -4.20
CA LEU A 15 8.64 0.78 -5.28
C LEU A 15 7.52 0.01 -5.97
N TYR A 16 7.40 0.17 -7.29
CA TYR A 16 6.53 -0.66 -8.10
C TYR A 16 7.07 -2.10 -8.19
N ILE A 17 6.21 -3.10 -7.95
CA ILE A 17 6.61 -4.51 -7.93
C ILE A 17 5.89 -5.39 -8.95
N GLY A 18 4.97 -4.83 -9.75
CA GLY A 18 4.28 -5.57 -10.80
C GLY A 18 2.76 -5.46 -10.71
N HIS A 19 2.08 -6.04 -11.70
CA HIS A 19 0.63 -6.19 -11.68
C HIS A 19 0.25 -7.53 -11.05
N LYS A 20 -0.83 -7.55 -10.27
CA LYS A 20 -1.46 -8.80 -9.80
C LYS A 20 -2.92 -8.83 -10.20
N THR A 21 -3.41 -10.04 -10.42
CA THR A 21 -4.81 -10.32 -10.72
C THR A 21 -5.35 -11.21 -9.62
N ARG A 22 -6.61 -11.01 -9.23
CA ARG A 22 -7.32 -11.88 -8.29
C ARG A 22 -8.69 -12.22 -8.88
N GLU A 23 -9.22 -13.36 -8.47
CA GLU A 23 -10.58 -13.76 -8.82
C GLU A 23 -11.57 -12.70 -8.29
N GLY A 24 -12.48 -12.26 -9.17
CA GLY A 24 -13.43 -11.17 -8.89
C GLY A 24 -12.93 -9.76 -9.24
N TRP A 25 -11.69 -9.58 -9.72
CA TRP A 25 -11.22 -8.28 -10.21
C TRP A 25 -11.54 -8.08 -11.69
N LYS A 26 -11.96 -6.86 -12.07
CA LYS A 26 -12.20 -6.48 -13.46
C LYS A 26 -10.92 -6.39 -14.31
N GLY A 27 -9.75 -6.50 -13.70
CA GLY A 27 -8.46 -6.41 -14.38
C GLY A 27 -7.29 -6.54 -13.42
N SER A 28 -6.07 -6.47 -13.96
CA SER A 28 -4.85 -6.53 -13.17
C SER A 28 -4.56 -5.18 -12.51
N LEU A 29 -4.28 -5.17 -11.21
CA LEU A 29 -3.95 -3.94 -10.47
C LEU A 29 -2.45 -3.81 -10.21
N PRO A 30 -1.88 -2.61 -10.36
CA PRO A 30 -0.48 -2.36 -10.06
C PRO A 30 -0.25 -2.43 -8.54
N HIS A 31 0.75 -3.18 -8.14
CA HIS A 31 1.16 -3.33 -6.74
C HIS A 31 2.48 -2.62 -6.50
N TYR A 32 2.59 -2.07 -5.30
CA TYR A 32 3.74 -1.30 -4.85
C TYR A 32 4.13 -1.77 -3.45
N ILE A 33 5.43 -1.78 -3.16
CA ILE A 33 5.93 -1.74 -1.80
C ILE A 33 6.01 -0.28 -1.39
N ILE A 34 5.49 0.07 -0.22
CA ILE A 34 5.69 1.40 0.37
C ILE A 34 6.33 1.26 1.74
N GLU A 35 7.07 2.29 2.16
CA GLU A 35 7.59 2.41 3.51
C GLU A 35 6.62 3.23 4.36
N CYS A 36 5.99 2.56 5.32
CA CYS A 36 5.14 3.18 6.32
C CYS A 36 6.02 3.53 7.54
N PRO A 37 5.91 4.75 8.10
CA PRO A 37 6.74 5.15 9.25
C PRO A 37 6.48 4.32 10.51
N ILE A 38 5.28 3.75 10.66
CA ILE A 38 4.90 2.94 11.82
C ILE A 38 4.94 1.43 11.56
N HIS A 39 4.62 0.99 10.34
CA HIS A 39 4.53 -0.44 9.99
C HIS A 39 5.69 -0.97 9.14
N GLY A 40 6.64 -0.11 8.78
CA GLY A 40 7.72 -0.45 7.87
C GLY A 40 7.23 -0.77 6.46
N ARG A 41 7.90 -1.70 5.78
CA ARG A 41 7.63 -2.01 4.37
C ARG A 41 6.37 -2.86 4.23
N VAL A 42 5.42 -2.38 3.44
CA VAL A 42 4.15 -3.06 3.19
C VAL A 42 3.82 -3.07 1.70
N VAL A 43 3.14 -4.13 1.25
CA VAL A 43 2.61 -4.20 -0.12
C VAL A 43 1.21 -3.61 -0.14
N THR A 44 0.98 -2.69 -1.06
CA THR A 44 -0.33 -2.05 -1.28
C THR A 44 -0.56 -1.81 -2.76
N TYR A 45 -1.78 -1.42 -3.12
CA TYR A 45 -2.18 -1.04 -4.47
C TYR A 45 -3.07 0.21 -4.37
N PRO A 46 -3.19 1.01 -5.45
CA PRO A 46 -4.04 2.19 -5.43
C PRO A 46 -5.49 1.82 -5.13
N GLN A 47 -6.04 2.35 -4.04
CA GLN A 47 -7.43 2.08 -3.63
C GLN A 47 -8.35 3.26 -3.95
N GLY A 48 -9.59 2.94 -4.34
CA GLY A 48 -10.67 3.91 -4.58
C GLY A 48 -10.46 4.84 -5.77
N TYR A 49 -11.37 5.81 -5.92
CA TYR A 49 -11.33 6.81 -7.00
C TYR A 49 -10.07 7.69 -6.94
N SER A 50 -9.66 8.05 -5.73
CA SER A 50 -8.50 8.91 -5.47
C SER A 50 -7.15 8.22 -5.73
N ARG A 51 -7.14 6.91 -6.03
CA ARG A 51 -5.94 6.11 -6.34
C ARG A 51 -4.81 6.33 -5.32
N ARG A 52 -5.18 6.46 -4.04
CA ARG A 52 -4.21 6.70 -2.96
C ARG A 52 -3.42 5.42 -2.69
N LEU A 53 -2.13 5.60 -2.42
CA LEU A 53 -1.21 4.53 -2.09
C LEU A 53 -0.87 4.62 -0.61
N GLU A 54 -1.69 3.97 0.22
CA GLU A 54 -1.65 4.08 1.68
C GLU A 54 -1.32 2.74 2.33
N CYS A 55 -0.83 2.79 3.57
CA CYS A 55 -0.52 1.59 4.33
C CYS A 55 -1.82 0.86 4.70
N PRO A 56 -2.03 -0.39 4.27
CA PRO A 56 -3.27 -1.11 4.53
C PRO A 56 -3.45 -1.41 6.03
N ARG A 57 -2.36 -1.48 6.80
CA ARG A 57 -2.41 -1.69 8.26
C ARG A 57 -2.93 -0.46 8.99
N CYS A 58 -2.40 0.73 8.68
CA CYS A 58 -2.93 2.00 9.21
C CYS A 58 -4.43 2.12 8.94
N GLN A 59 -4.84 1.86 7.70
CA GLN A 59 -6.23 1.93 7.29
C GLN A 59 -7.13 0.96 8.06
N GLU A 60 -6.63 -0.23 8.37
CA GLU A 60 -7.37 -1.19 9.20
C GLU A 60 -7.50 -0.73 10.65
N GLU A 61 -6.43 -0.18 11.24
CA GLU A 61 -6.45 0.38 12.59
C GLU A 61 -7.41 1.57 12.70
N GLU A 62 -7.40 2.48 11.73
CA GLU A 62 -8.33 3.62 11.68
C GLU A 62 -9.78 3.15 11.60
N ARG A 63 -10.08 2.11 10.81
CA ARG A 63 -11.42 1.50 10.73
C ARG A 63 -11.84 0.89 12.06
N LYS A 64 -10.96 0.12 12.71
CA LYS A 64 -11.21 -0.50 14.02
C LYS A 64 -11.43 0.55 15.11
N ASN A 65 -10.70 1.66 15.06
CA ASN A 65 -10.87 2.76 16.00
C ASN A 65 -12.23 3.45 15.82
N ARG A 66 -12.66 3.67 14.57
CA ARG A 66 -13.98 4.25 14.29
C ARG A 66 -15.12 3.38 14.83
N SER A 67 -15.09 2.07 14.57
CA SER A 67 -16.13 1.15 15.04
C SER A 67 -16.22 1.06 16.57
N ARG A 68 -15.14 1.35 17.30
CA ARG A 68 -15.14 1.39 18.77
C ARG A 68 -15.70 2.69 19.36
N ALA A 69 -15.72 3.77 18.59
CA ALA A 69 -16.27 5.05 19.04
C ALA A 69 -17.81 5.11 18.88
N GLU A 70 -18.38 4.13 18.20
CA GLU A 70 -19.82 4.00 17.93
C GLU A 70 -20.50 2.98 18.86
N ASP A 71 -19.75 2.35 19.77
CA ASP A 71 -20.22 1.40 20.80
C ASP A 71 -20.34 2.09 22.17
#